data_AF-A0A6B3D606-F1
#
_entry.id   AF-A0A6B3D606-F1
#
_cell.length_a   1.000
_cell.length_b   1.000
_cell.length_c   1.000
_cell.angle_alpha   90.00
_cell.angle_beta   90.00
_cell.angle_gamma   90.00
#
_symmetry.space_group_name_H-M   'P 1'
#
loop_
_entity.id
_entity.type
_entity.pdbx_description
1 polymer ?
#
loop_
_entity_poly.entity_id
_entity_poly.type
_entity_poly.pdbx_seq_one_letter_code
_entity_poly.pdbx_strand_id
1 'polypeptide(L)'
;SMLDRRPETSGLLDTLDELEVGSIAYSPLEQGLLTGRYLDGIPEDSRAAGDSPFLNSDAVTEELVGRLRTLNGIAGARGQSLAQLAL
;
A
#
# COMPACT_ATOMS: atom_id res chain seq x y z
N SER A 1 -5.38 2.71 -0.52
CA SER A 1 -4.40 1.89 -1.26
C SER A 1 -5.03 0.52 -1.54
N MET A 2 -4.28 -0.51 -1.94
CA MET A 2 -4.80 -1.89 -1.93
C MET A 2 -5.06 -2.43 -0.51
N LEU A 3 -4.39 -1.88 0.51
CA LEU A 3 -4.49 -2.33 1.91
C LEU A 3 -5.49 -1.51 2.73
N ASP A 4 -5.72 -0.25 2.36
CA ASP A 4 -6.78 0.60 2.91
C ASP A 4 -7.91 0.79 1.91
N ARG A 5 -9.02 0.07 2.16
CA ARG A 5 -10.24 0.02 1.33
C ARG A 5 -11.42 0.74 1.98
N ARG A 6 -11.20 1.51 3.05
CA ARG A 6 -12.27 2.29 3.71
C ARG A 6 -13.06 3.18 2.73
N PRO A 7 -12.44 3.82 1.71
CA PRO A 7 -13.19 4.58 0.71
C PRO A 7 -14.35 3.81 0.06
N GLU A 8 -14.22 2.50 -0.14
CA GLU A 8 -15.27 1.66 -0.74
C GLU A 8 -16.44 1.37 0.19
N THR A 9 -16.22 1.38 1.51
CA THR A 9 -17.23 0.95 2.49
C THR A 9 -17.78 2.10 3.32
N SER A 10 -17.15 3.27 3.30
CA SER A 10 -17.55 4.42 4.12
C SER A 10 -18.63 5.29 3.46
N GLY A 11 -19.11 4.94 2.27
CA GLY A 11 -20.01 5.78 1.47
C GLY A 11 -19.32 6.98 0.81
N LEU A 12 -17.99 7.06 0.88
CA LEU A 12 -17.23 8.18 0.31
C LEU A 12 -17.41 8.24 -1.21
N LEU A 13 -17.27 7.10 -1.90
CA LEU A 13 -17.40 7.06 -3.37
C LEU A 13 -18.81 7.43 -3.82
N ASP A 14 -19.84 6.96 -3.12
CA ASP A 14 -21.24 7.30 -3.41
C ASP A 14 -21.46 8.82 -3.25
N THR A 15 -20.94 9.41 -2.18
CA THR A 15 -21.07 10.86 -1.92
C THR A 15 -20.35 11.69 -2.99
N LEU A 16 -19.18 11.25 -3.45
CA LEU A 16 -18.42 11.94 -4.49
C LEU A 16 -19.16 11.91 -5.83
N ASP A 17 -19.79 10.78 -6.17
CA ASP A 17 -20.62 10.62 -7.37
C ASP A 17 -21.85 11.53 -7.30
N GLU A 18 -22.59 11.49 -6.18
CA GLU A 18 -23.79 12.33 -5.96
C GLU A 18 -23.52 13.84 -6.05
N LEU A 19 -22.34 14.28 -5.62
CA LEU A 19 -21.97 15.70 -5.59
C LEU A 19 -21.15 16.15 -6.81
N GLU A 20 -20.86 15.26 -7.76
CA GLU A 20 -19.99 15.50 -8.92
C GLU A 20 -18.58 16.03 -8.52
N VAL A 21 -18.02 15.50 -7.43
CA VAL A 21 -16.71 15.91 -6.90
C VAL A 21 -15.63 14.89 -7.26
N GLY A 22 -14.54 15.38 -7.85
CA GLY A 22 -13.37 14.55 -8.15
C GLY A 22 -12.63 14.06 -6.90
N SER A 23 -11.91 12.94 -7.04
CA SER A 23 -11.03 12.42 -5.99
C SER A 23 -9.62 12.17 -6.49
N ILE A 24 -8.67 12.20 -5.55
CA ILE A 24 -7.26 11.87 -5.78
C ILE A 24 -6.77 10.96 -4.66
N ALA A 25 -6.24 9.80 -5.01
CA ALA A 25 -5.74 8.85 -4.03
C ALA A 25 -4.41 9.33 -3.43
N TYR A 26 -4.38 9.50 -2.11
CA TYR A 26 -3.17 9.79 -1.36
C TYR A 26 -2.53 8.50 -0.80
N SER A 27 -1.20 8.47 -0.71
CA SER A 27 -0.41 7.32 -0.26
C SER A 27 -0.84 6.00 -0.93
N PRO A 28 -0.93 5.93 -2.27
CA PRO A 28 -1.43 4.73 -2.95
C PRO A 28 -0.53 3.51 -2.72
N LEU A 29 0.76 3.74 -2.43
CA LEU A 29 1.76 2.71 -2.14
C LEU A 29 1.85 2.31 -0.66
N GLU A 30 0.90 2.74 0.18
CA GLU A 30 0.85 2.45 1.62
C GLU A 30 2.19 2.77 2.31
N GLN A 31 2.60 4.05 2.21
CA GLN A 31 3.87 4.55 2.77
C GLN A 31 5.13 3.80 2.27
N GLY A 32 5.02 3.07 1.15
CA GLY A 32 6.08 2.28 0.55
C GLY A 32 5.94 0.77 0.76
N LEU A 33 4.98 0.30 1.57
CA LEU A 33 4.76 -1.14 1.80
C LEU A 33 4.43 -1.89 0.50
N LEU A 34 3.66 -1.26 -0.40
CA LEU A 34 3.29 -1.83 -1.70
C LEU A 34 4.36 -1.61 -2.79
N THR A 35 5.65 -1.53 -2.43
CA THR A 35 6.74 -1.38 -3.41
C THR A 35 7.59 -2.63 -3.60
N GLY A 36 7.45 -3.60 -2.70
CA GLY A 36 8.32 -4.77 -2.62
C GLY A 36 9.58 -4.54 -1.77
N ARG A 37 9.83 -3.28 -1.33
CA ARG A 37 11.02 -2.90 -0.56
C ARG A 37 11.20 -3.64 0.78
N TYR A 38 10.12 -4.18 1.34
CA TYR A 38 10.12 -4.84 2.65
C TYR A 38 9.93 -6.37 2.58
N LEU A 39 10.00 -6.98 1.39
CA LEU A 39 9.76 -8.43 1.24
C LEU A 39 10.83 -9.30 1.89
N ASP A 40 12.03 -8.76 2.05
CA ASP A 40 13.23 -9.46 2.52
C ASP A 40 13.83 -8.80 3.79
N GLY A 41 12.97 -8.12 4.57
CA GLY A 41 13.36 -7.39 5.78
C GLY A 41 13.24 -5.87 5.62
N ILE A 42 13.66 -5.13 6.64
CA ILE A 42 13.58 -3.67 6.68
C ILE A 42 14.92 -3.06 6.26
N PRO A 43 15.03 -2.37 5.11
CA PRO A 43 16.26 -1.69 4.72
C PRO A 43 16.57 -0.52 5.67
N GLU A 44 17.85 -0.30 5.99
CA GLU A 44 18.29 0.76 6.91
C GLU A 44 17.92 2.18 6.44
N ASP A 45 17.88 2.40 5.12
CA ASP A 45 17.52 3.67 4.49
C ASP A 45 16.01 3.80 4.18
N SER A 46 15.21 2.86 4.69
CA SER A 46 13.76 2.83 4.46
C SER A 46 13.01 3.76 5.41
N ARG A 47 11.76 4.07 5.06
CA ARG A 47 10.88 4.86 5.93
C ARG A 47 10.64 4.19 7.29
N ALA A 48 10.50 2.86 7.31
CA ALA A 48 10.24 2.09 8.51
C ALA A 48 11.45 2.00 9.46
N ALA A 49 12.66 2.18 8.95
CA ALA A 49 13.90 2.22 9.73
C ALA A 49 14.22 3.61 10.31
N GLY A 50 13.60 4.67 9.77
CA GLY A 50 13.78 6.04 10.26
C GLY A 50 12.74 6.48 11.29
N ASP A 51 12.75 7.77 11.62
CA ASP A 51 11.86 8.37 12.64
C ASP A 51 10.45 8.70 12.11
N SER A 52 9.92 7.93 11.16
CA SER A 52 8.62 8.24 10.58
C SER A 52 7.49 7.99 11.57
N PRO A 53 6.59 8.96 11.83
CA PRO A 53 5.42 8.73 12.68
C PRO A 53 4.32 7.91 11.97
N PHE A 54 4.46 7.66 10.66
CA PHE A 54 3.42 7.04 9.84
C PHE A 54 3.74 5.59 9.44
N LEU A 55 4.99 5.16 9.58
CA LEU A 55 5.42 3.78 9.33
C LEU A 55 6.68 3.52 10.14
N ASN A 56 6.61 2.59 11.09
CA ASN A 56 7.74 2.13 11.88
C ASN A 56 7.96 0.63 11.65
N SER A 57 9.05 0.09 12.21
CA SER A 57 9.42 -1.32 12.08
C SER A 57 8.33 -2.28 12.57
N ASP A 58 7.64 -1.93 13.64
CA ASP A 58 6.64 -2.79 14.28
C ASP A 58 5.41 -3.01 13.39
N ALA A 59 5.14 -2.07 12.47
CA ALA A 59 4.08 -2.21 11.48
C ALA A 59 4.44 -3.20 10.35
N VAL A 60 5.72 -3.53 10.15
CA VAL A 60 6.19 -4.48 9.12
C VAL A 60 6.19 -5.90 9.70
N THR A 61 4.99 -6.43 9.96
CA THR A 61 4.82 -7.76 10.55
C THR A 61 5.01 -8.88 9.53
N GLU A 62 5.35 -10.09 9.99
CA GLU A 62 5.44 -11.29 9.13
C GLU A 62 4.12 -11.57 8.39
N GLU A 63 2.97 -11.34 9.04
CA GLU A 63 1.65 -11.49 8.42
C GLU A 63 1.48 -10.51 7.23
N LEU A 64 1.82 -9.24 7.45
CA LEU A 64 1.76 -8.22 6.41
C LEU A 64 2.71 -8.58 5.26
N VAL A 65 3.96 -8.94 5.56
CA VAL A 65 4.95 -9.36 4.56
C VAL A 65 4.46 -10.57 3.77
N GLY A 66 3.82 -11.54 4.42
CA GLY A 66 3.18 -12.67 3.76
C GLY A 66 2.13 -12.24 2.74
N ARG A 67 1.28 -11.28 3.08
CA ARG A 67 0.30 -10.70 2.14
C ARG A 67 0.98 -9.97 0.98
N LEU A 68 2.03 -9.19 1.26
CA LEU A 68 2.80 -8.48 0.24
C LEU A 68 3.48 -9.45 -0.74
N ARG A 69 4.00 -10.59 -0.27
CA ARG A 69 4.58 -11.64 -1.14
C ARG A 69 3.54 -12.21 -2.10
N THR A 70 2.32 -12.47 -1.63
CA THR A 70 1.22 -12.94 -2.50
C THR A 70 0.87 -11.93 -3.57
N LEU A 71 0.74 -10.64 -3.21
CA LEU A 71 0.51 -9.56 -4.17
C LEU A 71 1.68 -9.42 -5.16
N ASN A 72 2.92 -9.57 -4.70
CA ASN A 72 4.10 -9.53 -5.55
C ASN A 72 4.13 -10.69 -6.55
N GLY A 73 3.64 -11.88 -6.16
CA GLY A 73 3.45 -13.00 -7.08
C GLY A 73 2.45 -12.68 -8.20
N ILE A 74 1.33 -12.02 -7.87
CA ILE A 74 0.35 -11.55 -8.87
C ILE A 74 0.98 -10.50 -9.79
N ALA A 75 1.75 -9.56 -9.25
CA ALA A 75 2.45 -8.54 -10.02
C ALA A 75 3.43 -9.19 -11.02
N GLY A 76 4.23 -10.15 -10.55
CA GLY A 76 5.18 -10.90 -11.38
C GLY A 76 4.49 -11.67 -12.52
N ALA A 77 3.36 -12.32 -12.26
CA ALA A 77 2.57 -13.01 -13.28
C ALA A 77 2.04 -12.06 -14.38
N ARG A 78 1.94 -10.76 -14.08
CA ARG A 78 1.50 -9.70 -15.00
C ARG A 78 2.66 -8.92 -15.62
N GLY A 79 3.91 -9.26 -15.31
CA GLY A 79 5.09 -8.51 -15.75
C GLY A 79 5.21 -7.11 -15.13
N GLN A 80 4.65 -6.90 -13.94
CA GLN A 80 4.65 -5.63 -13.21
C GLN A 80 5.48 -5.75 -11.92
N SER A 81 6.04 -4.64 -11.45
CA SER A 81 6.48 -4.52 -10.05
C SER A 81 5.27 -4.42 -9.11
N LEU A 82 5.45 -4.72 -7.82
CA LEU A 82 4.37 -4.54 -6.84
C LEU A 82 3.85 -3.10 -6.81
N ALA A 83 4.74 -2.11 -6.97
CA ALA A 83 4.35 -0.69 -7.03
C ALA A 83 3.47 -0.40 -8.26
N GLN A 84 3.79 -0.99 -9.41
CA GLN A 84 2.99 -0.83 -10.63
C GLN A 84 1.64 -1.54 -10.55
N LEU A 85 1.56 -2.66 -9.83
CA LEU A 85 0.27 -3.33 -9.57
C LEU A 85 -0.62 -2.50 -8.65
N ALA A 86 -0.02 -1.78 -7.70
CA ALA A 86 -0.75 -0.99 -6.70
C ALA A 86 -1.32 0.34 -7.22
N LEU A 87 -0.93 0.78 -8.42
CA LEU A 87 -1.38 1.99 -9.10
C LEU A 87 -2.38 1.64 -10.22
#